data_AF-A0A661F9H3-F1
#
_entry.id   AF-A0A661F9H3-F1
#
_cell.length_a   1.000
_cell.length_b   1.000
_cell.length_c   1.000
_cell.angle_alpha   90.00
_cell.angle_beta   90.00
_cell.angle_gamma   90.00
#
_symmetry.space_group_name_H-M   'P 1'
#
loop_
_entity.id
_entity.type
_entity.pdbx_description
1 polymer ?
#
loop_
_entity_poly.entity_id
_entity_poly.type
_entity_poly.pdbx_seq_one_letter_code
_entity_poly.pdbx_strand_id
1 'polypeptide(L)'
;MQINTIQTQAYTDQKPGTSGLRKKVKAFQQAHYLANFVQSIFSSLEKSDNKTLVIGGDGRYFNRDAIQIILKIAVANGFTDFIIGQGGLLSTPAASHLIRKYKTLGGLILSASHNPGGPDEDFGIKYNISNGGPAPEQYTDAFFAYSKTITEYKSADLPDVDLNNIGEQQVENINIRIIDPVDDYAELMRSLFDFDLLKQVISSGKLTLRFDAMHAITGPYATRILQDILGAPAGSVINEIPLEDFGGHHPDPNLAHAKELADLMFTPDAPDFAAASDGDGDRNMILGSNIFVTPSDSLAIIAANAHLIPGYASGISGVARSMPTSQAVDRVAAKMQLPCFETPTGWKFFGNLLDANKITLCGEESFGTGSSHVREKDGLWAVLFWLNIIAKKAQPVKQIVSEHWQEYGRDIYSRHDYEAVE
;
A
#
# COMPACT_ATOMS: atom_id res chain seq x y z
N MET A 1 -15.74 -0.56 31.88
CA MET A 1 -16.05 0.44 30.85
C MET A 1 -17.53 0.34 30.46
N GLN A 2 -18.24 1.47 30.38
CA GLN A 2 -19.64 1.48 29.96
C GLN A 2 -19.74 1.32 28.44
N ILE A 3 -20.63 0.45 27.97
CA ILE A 3 -20.96 0.31 26.54
C ILE A 3 -22.32 0.96 26.31
N ASN A 4 -22.35 1.93 25.40
CA ASN A 4 -23.57 2.64 25.00
C ASN A 4 -24.09 2.07 23.69
N THR A 5 -25.40 1.87 23.61
CA THR A 5 -26.09 1.55 22.37
C THR A 5 -26.70 2.83 21.82
N ILE A 6 -26.29 3.23 20.62
CA ILE A 6 -26.64 4.51 20.01
C ILE A 6 -27.55 4.22 18.82
N GLN A 7 -28.77 4.78 18.87
CA GLN A 7 -29.71 4.69 17.76
C GLN A 7 -29.22 5.52 16.57
N THR A 8 -29.39 5.00 15.36
CA THR A 8 -28.91 5.61 14.12
C THR A 8 -29.91 5.36 12.98
N GLN A 9 -29.70 6.03 11.86
CA GLN A 9 -30.42 5.76 10.61
C GLN A 9 -29.45 5.21 9.57
N ALA A 10 -29.90 4.21 8.81
CA ALA A 10 -29.11 3.61 7.75
C ALA A 10 -28.82 4.61 6.61
N TYR A 11 -27.64 4.46 6.01
CA TYR A 11 -27.25 5.14 4.77
C TYR A 11 -27.34 4.15 3.60
N THR A 12 -27.73 4.61 2.42
CA THR A 12 -27.93 3.74 1.25
C THR A 12 -26.71 3.64 0.34
N ASP A 13 -25.67 4.44 0.58
CA ASP A 13 -24.57 4.67 -0.35
C ASP A 13 -23.20 4.24 0.20
N GLN A 14 -23.17 3.47 1.30
CA GLN A 14 -21.97 2.93 1.93
C GLN A 14 -21.49 1.62 1.28
N LYS A 15 -21.45 1.57 -0.06
CA LYS A 15 -20.96 0.40 -0.80
C LYS A 15 -19.44 0.46 -0.95
N PRO A 16 -18.67 -0.51 -0.43
CA PRO A 16 -17.23 -0.58 -0.71
C PRO A 16 -16.98 -0.84 -2.20
N GLY A 17 -16.01 -0.15 -2.78
CA GLY A 17 -15.49 -0.43 -4.11
C GLY A 17 -14.46 -1.58 -4.10
N THR A 18 -13.65 -1.65 -5.15
CA THR A 18 -12.55 -2.64 -5.27
C THR A 18 -11.49 -2.51 -4.17
N SER A 19 -11.39 -1.35 -3.53
CA SER A 19 -10.36 -1.02 -2.55
C SER A 19 -10.94 -0.24 -1.36
N GLY A 20 -12.07 -0.70 -0.83
CA GLY A 20 -12.76 -0.13 0.33
C GLY A 20 -13.79 0.95 -0.01
N LEU A 21 -14.41 1.53 1.02
CA LEU A 21 -15.35 2.64 0.87
C LEU A 21 -14.56 3.95 0.74
N ARG A 22 -14.81 4.72 -0.34
CA ARG A 22 -14.20 6.04 -0.58
C ARG A 22 -15.30 7.05 -0.87
N LYS A 23 -15.25 8.18 -0.19
CA LYS A 23 -16.17 9.31 -0.35
C LYS A 23 -15.45 10.59 0.07
N LYS A 24 -16.04 11.73 -0.28
CA LYS A 24 -15.62 13.02 0.25
C LYS A 24 -15.65 13.01 1.79
N VAL A 25 -14.68 13.62 2.43
CA VAL A 25 -14.57 13.81 3.89
C VAL A 25 -15.88 14.31 4.49
N LYS A 26 -16.53 15.27 3.83
CA LYS A 26 -17.83 15.80 4.25
C LYS A 26 -18.92 14.75 4.42
N ALA A 27 -18.89 13.66 3.64
CA ALA A 27 -19.81 12.55 3.82
C ALA A 27 -19.51 11.78 5.12
N PHE A 28 -18.23 11.50 5.40
CA PHE A 28 -17.82 10.80 6.61
C PHE A 28 -18.02 11.62 7.90
N GLN A 29 -18.00 12.95 7.81
CA GLN A 29 -18.31 13.86 8.90
C GLN A 29 -19.81 14.01 9.18
N GLN A 30 -20.69 13.47 8.33
CA GLN A 30 -22.12 13.41 8.64
C GLN A 30 -22.36 12.56 9.89
N ALA A 31 -23.39 12.93 10.65
CA ALA A 31 -23.73 12.24 11.89
C ALA A 31 -23.85 10.72 11.66
N HIS A 32 -23.11 9.96 12.47
CA HIS A 32 -23.08 8.50 12.47
C HIS A 32 -22.57 7.83 11.17
N TYR A 33 -22.16 8.56 10.12
CA TYR A 33 -21.81 7.94 8.84
C TYR A 33 -20.65 6.95 9.00
N LEU A 34 -19.50 7.40 9.51
CA LEU A 34 -18.36 6.51 9.78
C LEU A 34 -18.74 5.39 10.77
N ALA A 35 -19.44 5.73 11.85
CA ALA A 35 -19.81 4.79 12.89
C ALA A 35 -20.69 3.64 12.37
N ASN A 36 -21.67 3.96 11.52
CA ASN A 36 -22.53 2.98 10.88
C ASN A 36 -21.72 2.01 10.02
N PHE A 37 -20.78 2.52 9.23
CA PHE A 37 -19.98 1.67 8.37
C PHE A 37 -19.02 0.78 9.16
N VAL A 38 -18.37 1.31 10.20
CA VAL A 38 -17.49 0.53 11.09
C VAL A 38 -18.28 -0.56 11.84
N GLN A 39 -19.47 -0.23 12.36
CA GLN A 39 -20.35 -1.24 12.96
C GLN A 39 -20.79 -2.29 11.93
N SER A 40 -21.04 -1.89 10.69
CA SER A 40 -21.43 -2.82 9.62
C SER A 40 -20.31 -3.81 9.28
N ILE A 41 -19.05 -3.36 9.31
CA ILE A 41 -17.89 -4.25 9.19
C ILE A 41 -17.93 -5.27 10.32
N PHE A 42 -17.90 -4.82 11.58
CA PHE A 42 -17.79 -5.74 12.72
C PHE A 42 -18.99 -6.67 12.89
N SER A 43 -20.21 -6.21 12.60
CA SER A 43 -21.42 -7.03 12.63
C SER A 43 -21.45 -8.11 11.55
N SER A 44 -20.66 -7.95 10.48
CA SER A 44 -20.57 -8.91 9.38
C SER A 44 -19.39 -9.87 9.52
N LEU A 45 -18.51 -9.68 10.51
CA LEU A 45 -17.41 -10.61 10.77
C LEU A 45 -17.92 -11.84 11.50
N GLU A 46 -17.31 -12.99 11.20
CA GLU A 46 -17.52 -14.20 11.97
C GLU A 46 -17.03 -14.01 13.41
N LYS A 47 -17.71 -14.64 14.37
CA LYS A 47 -17.27 -14.63 15.77
C LYS A 47 -15.91 -15.30 15.86
N SER A 48 -14.96 -14.60 16.46
CA SER A 48 -13.60 -15.10 16.68
C SER A 48 -13.16 -14.86 18.12
N ASP A 49 -12.35 -15.77 18.63
CA ASP A 49 -11.62 -15.60 19.89
C ASP A 49 -10.42 -14.66 19.72
N ASN A 50 -9.95 -14.45 18.47
CA ASN A 50 -8.92 -13.47 18.19
C ASN A 50 -9.51 -12.06 18.28
N LYS A 51 -9.05 -11.30 19.27
CA LYS A 51 -9.52 -9.94 19.57
C LYS A 51 -8.53 -8.84 19.16
N THR A 52 -7.53 -9.20 18.35
CA THR A 52 -6.48 -8.27 17.90
C THR A 52 -6.83 -7.61 16.57
N LEU A 53 -6.70 -6.29 16.48
CA LEU A 53 -6.95 -5.51 15.27
C LEU A 53 -5.78 -4.56 14.96
N VAL A 54 -5.34 -4.52 13.70
CA VAL A 54 -4.42 -3.47 13.21
C VAL A 54 -5.25 -2.26 12.75
N ILE A 55 -4.86 -1.05 13.11
CA ILE A 55 -5.49 0.18 12.64
C ILE A 55 -4.40 1.17 12.21
N GLY A 56 -4.55 1.80 11.06
CA GLY A 56 -3.68 2.89 10.65
C GLY A 56 -4.08 3.43 9.29
N GLY A 57 -3.37 4.43 8.79
CA GLY A 57 -3.70 5.04 7.52
C GLY A 57 -2.61 5.92 6.96
N ASP A 58 -2.89 6.51 5.81
CA ASP A 58 -1.93 7.31 5.05
C ASP A 58 -1.68 8.73 5.59
N GLY A 59 -2.26 9.06 6.74
CA GLY A 59 -2.14 10.39 7.35
C GLY A 59 -3.02 11.48 6.74
N ARG A 60 -3.90 11.19 5.77
CA ARG A 60 -4.84 12.19 5.24
C ARG A 60 -5.74 12.79 6.32
N TYR A 61 -6.29 13.96 6.02
CA TYR A 61 -7.27 14.65 6.85
C TYR A 61 -8.37 13.69 7.33
N PHE A 62 -8.80 13.85 8.58
CA PHE A 62 -9.79 13.02 9.28
C PHE A 62 -9.32 11.63 9.74
N ASN A 63 -8.15 11.13 9.35
CA ASN A 63 -7.65 9.82 9.82
C ASN A 63 -7.57 9.73 11.35
N ARG A 64 -7.01 10.74 12.01
CA ARG A 64 -6.82 10.73 13.47
C ARG A 64 -8.14 10.67 14.23
N ASP A 65 -9.12 11.47 13.81
CA ASP A 65 -10.47 11.47 14.40
C ASP A 65 -11.18 10.13 14.15
N ALA A 66 -11.06 9.60 12.93
CA ALA A 66 -11.63 8.32 12.57
C ALA A 66 -11.06 7.17 13.42
N ILE A 67 -9.76 7.16 13.73
CA ILE A 67 -9.13 6.16 14.62
C ILE A 67 -9.81 6.16 16.00
N GLN A 68 -10.05 7.34 16.59
CA GLN A 68 -10.70 7.42 17.91
C GLN A 68 -12.13 6.85 17.87
N ILE A 69 -12.90 7.17 16.82
CA ILE A 69 -14.25 6.63 16.60
C ILE A 69 -14.21 5.11 16.44
N ILE A 70 -13.28 4.60 15.63
CA ILE A 70 -13.11 3.18 15.37
C ILE A 70 -12.76 2.42 16.64
N LEU A 71 -11.84 2.92 17.47
CA LEU A 71 -11.45 2.27 18.71
C LEU A 71 -12.64 2.10 19.66
N LYS A 72 -13.43 3.15 19.85
CA LYS A 72 -14.64 3.12 20.70
C LYS A 72 -15.63 2.07 20.23
N ILE A 73 -15.86 1.95 18.92
CA ILE A 73 -16.78 0.97 18.34
C ILE A 73 -16.18 -0.44 18.38
N ALA A 74 -14.88 -0.60 18.10
CA ALA A 74 -14.20 -1.89 18.14
C ALA A 74 -14.22 -2.49 19.56
N VAL A 75 -13.89 -1.70 20.58
CA VAL A 75 -13.97 -2.12 21.99
C VAL A 75 -15.40 -2.55 22.34
N ALA A 76 -16.41 -1.79 21.92
CA ALA A 76 -17.82 -2.13 22.16
C ALA A 76 -18.27 -3.42 21.44
N ASN A 77 -17.56 -3.82 20.39
CA ASN A 77 -17.78 -5.06 19.64
C ASN A 77 -16.84 -6.20 20.11
N GLY A 78 -16.10 -5.99 21.20
CA GLY A 78 -15.35 -7.04 21.90
C GLY A 78 -13.89 -7.21 21.44
N PHE A 79 -13.34 -6.27 20.68
CA PHE A 79 -11.89 -6.20 20.45
C PHE A 79 -11.18 -5.67 21.71
N THR A 80 -10.05 -6.27 22.07
CA THR A 80 -9.29 -5.93 23.29
C THR A 80 -7.85 -5.55 23.01
N ASP A 81 -7.33 -5.87 21.83
CA ASP A 81 -5.92 -5.69 21.50
C ASP A 81 -5.79 -4.91 20.20
N PHE A 82 -5.02 -3.81 20.23
CA PHE A 82 -4.86 -2.92 19.08
C PHE A 82 -3.39 -2.71 18.77
N ILE A 83 -3.06 -2.70 17.48
CA ILE A 83 -1.74 -2.31 16.97
C ILE A 83 -1.97 -1.10 16.05
N ILE A 84 -1.34 0.03 16.39
CA ILE A 84 -1.53 1.29 15.68
C ILE A 84 -0.16 1.90 15.42
N GLY A 85 0.09 2.35 14.19
CA GLY A 85 1.32 3.08 13.89
C GLY A 85 1.31 4.48 14.53
N GLN A 86 2.49 4.97 14.91
CA GLN A 86 2.65 6.28 15.54
C GLN A 86 1.95 7.38 14.74
N GLY A 87 1.18 8.22 15.43
CA GLY A 87 0.37 9.28 14.86
C GLY A 87 -0.86 8.80 14.08
N GLY A 88 -1.16 7.49 14.10
CA GLY A 88 -2.13 6.85 13.23
C GLY A 88 -1.60 6.54 11.83
N LEU A 89 -0.30 6.73 11.60
CA LEU A 89 0.37 6.56 10.32
C LEU A 89 0.72 5.09 10.09
N LEU A 90 0.30 4.52 8.98
CA LEU A 90 0.66 3.16 8.57
C LEU A 90 0.38 2.97 7.08
N SER A 91 1.40 2.60 6.31
CA SER A 91 1.21 2.31 4.88
C SER A 91 0.38 1.04 4.68
N THR A 92 -0.33 0.93 3.56
CA THR A 92 -1.12 -0.26 3.22
C THR A 92 -0.28 -1.55 3.20
N PRO A 93 0.94 -1.57 2.61
CA PRO A 93 1.82 -2.75 2.67
C PRO A 93 2.28 -3.08 4.11
N ALA A 94 2.59 -2.07 4.92
CA ALA A 94 2.97 -2.27 6.32
C ALA A 94 1.81 -2.83 7.15
N ALA A 95 0.58 -2.33 6.96
CA ALA A 95 -0.60 -2.88 7.60
C ALA A 95 -0.81 -4.36 7.22
N SER A 96 -0.67 -4.70 5.94
CA SER A 96 -0.73 -6.09 5.47
C SER A 96 0.33 -6.97 6.15
N HIS A 97 1.57 -6.46 6.27
CA HIS A 97 2.65 -7.16 6.95
C HIS A 97 2.35 -7.38 8.44
N LEU A 98 1.90 -6.35 9.16
CA LEU A 98 1.61 -6.43 10.60
C LEU A 98 0.49 -7.42 10.91
N ILE A 99 -0.59 -7.41 10.11
CA ILE A 99 -1.68 -8.38 10.24
C ILE A 99 -1.13 -9.82 10.18
N ARG A 100 -0.20 -10.07 9.24
CA ARG A 100 0.42 -11.38 9.02
C ARG A 100 1.44 -11.73 10.12
N LYS A 101 2.29 -10.79 10.51
CA LYS A 101 3.34 -10.96 11.53
C LYS A 101 2.72 -11.25 12.89
N TYR A 102 1.72 -10.47 13.28
CA TYR A 102 1.05 -10.58 14.58
C TYR A 102 -0.20 -11.47 14.57
N LYS A 103 -0.55 -12.06 13.41
CA LYS A 103 -1.69 -12.96 13.23
C LYS A 103 -2.99 -12.38 13.80
N THR A 104 -3.28 -11.13 13.45
CA THR A 104 -4.47 -10.42 13.94
C THR A 104 -5.74 -10.95 13.25
N LEU A 105 -6.92 -10.58 13.74
CA LEU A 105 -8.18 -10.93 13.06
C LEU A 105 -8.27 -10.29 11.67
N GLY A 106 -7.65 -9.11 11.54
CA GLY A 106 -7.61 -8.29 10.35
C GLY A 106 -7.07 -6.91 10.69
N GLY A 107 -7.40 -5.94 9.84
CA GLY A 107 -7.10 -4.54 10.11
C GLY A 107 -7.99 -3.56 9.35
N LEU A 108 -8.11 -2.36 9.89
CA LEU A 108 -8.77 -1.23 9.25
C LEU A 108 -7.70 -0.26 8.74
N ILE A 109 -7.72 -0.01 7.43
CA ILE A 109 -6.76 0.87 6.76
C ILE A 109 -7.51 2.13 6.31
N LEU A 110 -7.11 3.28 6.85
CA LEU A 110 -7.71 4.58 6.60
C LEU A 110 -6.98 5.26 5.44
N SER A 111 -7.51 5.02 4.25
CA SER A 111 -6.91 5.47 3.02
C SER A 111 -7.91 5.41 1.86
N ALA A 112 -7.83 6.40 0.97
CA ALA A 112 -8.43 6.38 -0.36
C ALA A 112 -7.37 6.21 -1.47
N SER A 113 -6.20 5.62 -1.14
CA SER A 113 -5.05 5.41 -2.04
C SER A 113 -4.61 6.74 -2.67
N HIS A 114 -4.40 6.74 -3.98
CA HIS A 114 -3.98 7.88 -4.78
C HIS A 114 -4.95 9.07 -4.83
N ASN A 115 -6.21 8.94 -4.37
CA ASN A 115 -7.16 10.06 -4.38
C ASN A 115 -6.66 11.22 -3.49
N PRO A 116 -6.93 12.50 -3.85
CA PRO A 116 -6.53 13.66 -3.06
C PRO A 116 -7.04 13.63 -1.63
N GLY A 117 -6.30 14.30 -0.74
CA GLY A 117 -6.60 14.46 0.67
C GLY A 117 -6.94 15.91 1.01
N GLY A 118 -7.40 16.13 2.24
CA GLY A 118 -7.84 17.45 2.72
C GLY A 118 -9.32 17.51 3.05
N PRO A 119 -9.79 18.60 3.69
CA PRO A 119 -11.15 18.70 4.24
C PRO A 119 -12.28 18.66 3.19
N ASP A 120 -11.99 19.07 1.95
CA ASP A 120 -12.92 19.05 0.83
C ASP A 120 -12.71 17.86 -0.12
N GLU A 121 -11.75 17.00 0.18
CA GLU A 121 -11.33 15.87 -0.67
C GLU A 121 -11.75 14.53 -0.08
N ASP A 122 -11.09 13.44 -0.47
CA ASP A 122 -11.56 12.08 -0.21
C ASP A 122 -10.96 11.49 1.07
N PHE A 123 -11.83 10.84 1.84
CA PHE A 123 -11.48 9.91 2.91
C PHE A 123 -11.85 8.49 2.48
N GLY A 124 -11.13 7.51 3.00
CA GLY A 124 -11.40 6.11 2.70
C GLY A 124 -11.17 5.21 3.90
N ILE A 125 -11.91 4.11 3.93
CA ILE A 125 -11.78 3.06 4.94
C ILE A 125 -11.88 1.70 4.26
N LYS A 126 -10.85 0.87 4.48
CA LYS A 126 -10.70 -0.48 3.94
C LYS A 126 -10.63 -1.46 5.11
N TYR A 127 -11.14 -2.68 4.91
CA TYR A 127 -10.93 -3.79 5.84
C TYR A 127 -10.07 -4.85 5.15
N ASN A 128 -8.97 -5.22 5.81
CA ASN A 128 -8.15 -6.36 5.42
C ASN A 128 -8.42 -7.52 6.36
N ILE A 129 -8.55 -8.73 5.81
CA ILE A 129 -8.81 -9.95 6.57
C ILE A 129 -7.50 -10.51 7.15
N SER A 130 -7.60 -11.60 7.91
CA SER A 130 -6.47 -12.22 8.65
C SER A 130 -5.28 -12.67 7.78
N ASN A 131 -5.44 -12.88 6.47
CA ASN A 131 -4.30 -13.15 5.58
C ASN A 131 -3.46 -11.89 5.26
N GLY A 132 -3.92 -10.71 5.69
CA GLY A 132 -3.34 -9.39 5.45
C GLY A 132 -3.86 -8.66 4.21
N GLY A 133 -4.72 -9.30 3.41
CA GLY A 133 -5.20 -8.77 2.13
C GLY A 133 -6.59 -8.14 2.21
N PRO A 134 -7.02 -7.44 1.16
CA PRO A 134 -8.30 -6.76 1.13
C PRO A 134 -9.45 -7.76 1.26
N ALA A 135 -10.51 -7.37 1.96
CA ALA A 135 -11.71 -8.17 2.12
C ALA A 135 -12.29 -8.60 0.77
N PRO A 136 -12.51 -9.92 0.53
CA PRO A 136 -13.17 -10.41 -0.68
C PRO A 136 -14.62 -9.93 -0.82
N GLU A 137 -15.20 -10.11 -2.01
CA GLU A 137 -16.55 -9.60 -2.34
C GLU A 137 -17.63 -10.03 -1.34
N GLN A 138 -17.59 -11.29 -0.88
CA GLN A 138 -18.53 -11.80 0.12
C GLN A 138 -18.56 -10.96 1.40
N TYR A 139 -17.41 -10.44 1.84
CA TYR A 139 -17.32 -9.59 3.02
C TYR A 139 -17.83 -8.19 2.71
N THR A 140 -17.38 -7.59 1.61
CA THR A 140 -17.79 -6.22 1.23
C THR A 140 -19.28 -6.11 0.94
N ASP A 141 -19.88 -7.14 0.34
CA ASP A 141 -21.32 -7.22 0.10
C ASP A 141 -22.10 -7.38 1.40
N ALA A 142 -21.58 -8.16 2.36
CA ALA A 142 -22.17 -8.26 3.69
C ALA A 142 -22.12 -6.91 4.44
N PHE A 143 -20.98 -6.20 4.39
CA PHE A 143 -20.85 -4.85 4.97
C PHE A 143 -21.89 -3.90 4.39
N PHE A 144 -22.06 -3.90 3.07
CA PHE A 144 -23.03 -3.05 2.40
C PHE A 144 -24.48 -3.46 2.65
N ALA A 145 -24.76 -4.76 2.76
CA ALA A 145 -26.09 -5.25 3.10
C ALA A 145 -26.49 -4.81 4.51
N TYR A 146 -25.58 -4.91 5.48
CA TYR A 146 -25.81 -4.50 6.86
C TYR A 146 -25.95 -2.97 6.98
N SER A 147 -25.12 -2.19 6.27
CA SER A 147 -25.15 -0.72 6.37
C SER A 147 -26.49 -0.11 5.93
N LYS A 148 -27.22 -0.79 5.03
CA LYS A 148 -28.55 -0.39 4.59
C LYS A 148 -29.68 -0.72 5.57
N THR A 149 -29.43 -1.56 6.56
CA THR A 149 -30.46 -2.05 7.50
C THR A 149 -30.13 -1.74 8.97
N ILE A 150 -28.97 -1.15 9.24
CA ILE A 150 -28.54 -0.75 10.58
C ILE A 150 -29.51 0.25 11.23
N THR A 151 -29.84 0.00 12.49
CA THR A 151 -30.70 0.86 13.32
C THR A 151 -30.01 1.33 14.59
N GLU A 152 -28.92 0.67 14.98
CA GLU A 152 -28.09 1.06 16.12
C GLU A 152 -26.64 0.60 15.93
N TYR A 153 -25.72 1.26 16.64
CA TYR A 153 -24.35 0.79 16.82
C TYR A 153 -23.93 0.87 18.28
N LYS A 154 -22.87 0.14 18.64
CA LYS A 154 -22.31 0.16 19.99
C LYS A 154 -21.05 1.00 20.04
N SER A 155 -20.90 1.77 21.12
CA SER A 155 -19.71 2.57 21.38
C SER A 155 -19.32 2.46 22.84
N ALA A 156 -18.04 2.23 23.11
CA ALA A 156 -17.51 2.19 24.45
C ALA A 156 -17.22 3.63 24.91
N ASP A 157 -17.40 3.87 26.21
CA ASP A 157 -16.92 5.10 26.87
C ASP A 157 -15.42 5.00 27.13
N LEU A 158 -14.65 4.92 26.04
CA LEU A 158 -13.19 4.89 26.01
C LEU A 158 -12.70 6.33 25.80
N PRO A 159 -11.82 6.88 26.66
CA PRO A 159 -11.20 8.17 26.39
C PRO A 159 -10.33 8.11 25.13
N ASP A 160 -10.09 9.26 24.51
CA ASP A 160 -9.22 9.31 23.34
C ASP A 160 -7.81 8.83 23.70
N VAL A 161 -7.25 8.01 22.82
CA VAL A 161 -5.95 7.39 22.98
C VAL A 161 -4.86 8.31 22.45
N ASP A 162 -3.74 8.39 23.16
CA ASP A 162 -2.58 9.12 22.67
C ASP A 162 -1.92 8.35 21.52
N LEU A 163 -2.10 8.84 20.29
CA LEU A 163 -1.52 8.21 19.10
C LEU A 163 -0.03 8.55 18.91
N ASN A 164 0.51 9.55 19.61
CA ASN A 164 1.83 10.10 19.27
C ASN A 164 3.00 9.40 19.97
N ASN A 165 2.77 8.84 21.17
CA ASN A 165 3.83 8.23 21.95
C ASN A 165 3.87 6.71 21.69
N ILE A 166 4.98 6.24 21.14
CA ILE A 166 5.26 4.80 20.96
C ILE A 166 5.30 4.13 22.33
N GLY A 167 4.64 2.99 22.45
CA GLY A 167 4.56 2.21 23.68
C GLY A 167 3.23 1.49 23.84
N GLU A 168 3.13 0.72 24.91
CA GLU A 168 1.89 0.06 25.31
C GLU A 168 1.08 0.98 26.21
N GLN A 169 -0.21 1.08 25.94
CA GLN A 169 -1.19 1.81 26.72
C GLN A 169 -2.28 0.84 27.13
N GLN A 170 -2.58 0.79 28.42
CA GLN A 170 -3.62 -0.09 28.96
C GLN A 170 -4.75 0.73 29.55
N VAL A 171 -5.98 0.45 29.09
CA VAL A 171 -7.21 1.02 29.65
C VAL A 171 -8.13 -0.13 30.05
N GLU A 172 -8.26 -0.39 31.36
CA GLU A 172 -8.91 -1.60 31.89
C GLU A 172 -8.34 -2.89 31.27
N ASN A 173 -9.13 -3.65 30.51
CA ASN A 173 -8.74 -4.87 29.80
C ASN A 173 -8.34 -4.63 28.33
N ILE A 174 -8.27 -3.36 27.90
CA ILE A 174 -7.90 -2.98 26.54
C ILE A 174 -6.42 -2.67 26.48
N ASN A 175 -5.71 -3.35 25.58
CA ASN A 175 -4.30 -3.18 25.30
C ASN A 175 -4.11 -2.49 23.95
N ILE A 176 -3.46 -1.33 23.95
CA ILE A 176 -3.18 -0.57 22.73
C ILE A 176 -1.67 -0.41 22.59
N ARG A 177 -1.13 -0.91 21.49
CA ARG A 177 0.28 -0.80 21.15
C ARG A 177 0.46 0.23 20.06
N ILE A 178 1.03 1.38 20.42
CA ILE A 178 1.51 2.37 19.47
C ILE A 178 2.93 1.96 19.07
N ILE A 179 3.16 1.70 17.78
CA ILE A 179 4.44 1.21 17.25
C ILE A 179 5.08 2.23 16.31
N ASP A 180 6.40 2.12 16.11
CA ASP A 180 7.05 2.80 14.99
C ASP A 180 6.44 2.25 13.67
N PRO A 181 5.97 3.12 12.76
CA PRO A 181 5.27 2.68 11.56
C PRO A 181 6.17 1.96 10.54
N VAL A 182 7.49 2.09 10.67
CA VAL A 182 8.48 1.64 9.69
C VAL A 182 9.23 0.39 10.16
N ASP A 183 9.52 0.24 11.45
CA ASP A 183 10.46 -0.77 11.96
C ASP A 183 10.19 -2.21 11.47
N ASP A 184 8.96 -2.71 11.64
CA ASP A 184 8.59 -4.07 11.19
C ASP A 184 8.69 -4.23 9.66
N TYR A 185 8.28 -3.20 8.92
CA TYR A 185 8.37 -3.20 7.46
C TYR A 185 9.82 -3.16 6.98
N ALA A 186 10.68 -2.35 7.60
CA ALA A 186 12.11 -2.27 7.28
C ALA A 186 12.81 -3.60 7.56
N GLU A 187 12.45 -4.29 8.66
CA GLU A 187 12.94 -5.64 8.95
C GLU A 187 12.52 -6.64 7.87
N LEU A 188 11.25 -6.60 7.42
CA LEU A 188 10.79 -7.43 6.30
C LEU A 188 11.59 -7.14 5.03
N MET A 189 11.75 -5.88 4.66
CA MET A 189 12.50 -5.51 3.45
C MET A 189 13.96 -5.96 3.51
N ARG A 190 14.60 -5.82 4.67
CA ARG A 190 15.97 -6.30 4.90
C ARG A 190 16.10 -7.82 4.74
N SER A 191 15.05 -8.58 5.08
CA SER A 191 15.04 -10.04 4.90
C SER A 191 14.91 -10.48 3.43
N LEU A 192 14.34 -9.63 2.56
CA LEU A 192 14.06 -9.95 1.16
C LEU A 192 15.17 -9.49 0.21
N PHE A 193 15.87 -8.41 0.56
CA PHE A 193 16.80 -7.72 -0.34
C PHE A 193 18.23 -7.68 0.21
N ASP A 194 19.21 -7.52 -0.69
CA ASP A 194 20.63 -7.41 -0.34
C ASP A 194 20.96 -5.97 0.13
N PHE A 195 20.61 -5.66 1.38
CA PHE A 195 20.82 -4.33 1.96
C PHE A 195 22.30 -3.96 2.07
N ASP A 196 23.20 -4.93 2.24
CA ASP A 196 24.64 -4.67 2.32
C ASP A 196 25.18 -4.21 0.97
N LEU A 197 24.78 -4.89 -0.12
CA LEU A 197 25.10 -4.45 -1.48
C LEU A 197 24.51 -3.07 -1.78
N LEU A 198 23.23 -2.86 -1.49
CA LEU A 198 22.57 -1.57 -1.72
C LEU A 198 23.28 -0.45 -0.97
N LYS A 199 23.55 -0.66 0.32
CA LYS A 199 24.28 0.31 1.15
C LYS A 199 25.65 0.62 0.58
N GLN A 200 26.39 -0.39 0.13
CA GLN A 200 27.70 -0.21 -0.48
C GLN A 200 27.63 0.68 -1.73
N VAL A 201 26.71 0.42 -2.66
CA VAL A 201 26.66 1.17 -3.93
C VAL A 201 26.04 2.56 -3.78
N ILE A 202 25.05 2.73 -2.90
CA ILE A 202 24.39 4.01 -2.65
C ILE A 202 25.30 4.95 -1.85
N SER A 203 25.83 4.51 -0.71
CA SER A 203 26.68 5.38 0.14
C SER A 203 28.03 5.75 -0.50
N SER A 204 28.53 4.94 -1.44
CA SER A 204 29.72 5.27 -2.23
C SER A 204 29.45 6.20 -3.41
N GLY A 205 28.19 6.54 -3.69
CA GLY A 205 27.77 7.38 -4.82
C GLY A 205 27.85 6.66 -6.18
N LYS A 206 28.06 5.33 -6.20
CA LYS A 206 28.03 4.54 -7.44
C LYS A 206 26.62 4.36 -8.00
N LEU A 207 25.61 4.49 -7.16
CA LEU A 207 24.20 4.49 -7.53
C LEU A 207 23.54 5.71 -6.87
N THR A 208 23.22 6.71 -7.67
CA THR A 208 22.48 7.91 -7.23
C THR A 208 20.98 7.70 -7.42
N LEU A 209 20.17 8.22 -6.50
CA LEU A 209 18.72 8.06 -6.56
C LEU A 209 17.94 9.31 -6.13
N ARG A 210 16.69 9.39 -6.61
CA ARG A 210 15.66 10.30 -6.08
C ARG A 210 14.36 9.55 -5.83
N PHE A 211 13.76 9.72 -4.67
CA PHE A 211 12.44 9.17 -4.35
C PHE A 211 11.46 10.30 -4.02
N ASP A 212 10.34 10.38 -4.72
CA ASP A 212 9.25 11.30 -4.41
C ASP A 212 8.19 10.59 -3.57
N ALA A 213 8.07 10.99 -2.31
CA ALA A 213 7.08 10.48 -1.39
C ALA A 213 5.72 11.19 -1.52
N MET A 214 5.61 12.21 -2.37
CA MET A 214 4.36 12.92 -2.69
C MET A 214 3.60 13.44 -1.46
N HIS A 215 4.33 13.84 -0.40
CA HIS A 215 3.77 14.25 0.90
C HIS A 215 2.90 13.18 1.56
N ALA A 216 3.15 11.91 1.24
CA ALA A 216 2.35 10.77 1.64
C ALA A 216 3.07 9.88 2.67
N ILE A 217 2.39 8.81 3.09
CA ILE A 217 2.85 7.92 4.15
C ILE A 217 4.20 7.26 3.87
N THR A 218 4.62 7.15 2.61
CA THR A 218 5.89 6.52 2.25
C THR A 218 7.12 7.37 2.61
N GLY A 219 6.95 8.65 2.93
CA GLY A 219 8.03 9.55 3.32
C GLY A 219 8.88 9.05 4.49
N PRO A 220 8.31 8.74 5.66
CA PRO A 220 9.03 8.13 6.78
C PRO A 220 9.72 6.80 6.42
N TYR A 221 9.09 5.98 5.58
CA TYR A 221 9.64 4.68 5.17
C TYR A 221 10.86 4.86 4.26
N ALA A 222 10.73 5.71 3.24
CA ALA A 222 11.80 6.03 2.30
C ALA A 222 12.97 6.73 3.00
N THR A 223 12.69 7.66 3.92
CA THR A 223 13.71 8.35 4.71
C THR A 223 14.52 7.33 5.53
N ARG A 224 13.83 6.51 6.34
CA ARG A 224 14.50 5.51 7.18
C ARG A 224 15.27 4.48 6.35
N ILE A 225 14.67 3.96 5.29
CA ILE A 225 15.27 2.86 4.52
C ILE A 225 16.34 3.39 3.56
N LEU A 226 16.02 4.34 2.69
CA LEU A 226 16.93 4.80 1.65
C LEU A 226 18.03 5.70 2.20
N GLN A 227 17.73 6.61 3.13
CA GLN A 227 18.72 7.54 3.67
C GLN A 227 19.41 6.98 4.92
N ASP A 228 18.67 6.68 5.99
CA ASP A 228 19.30 6.31 7.27
C ASP A 228 20.01 4.95 7.22
N ILE A 229 19.36 3.93 6.64
CA ILE A 229 19.89 2.55 6.60
C ILE A 229 20.86 2.36 5.42
N LEU A 230 20.43 2.72 4.21
CA LEU A 230 21.19 2.50 2.97
C LEU A 230 22.18 3.63 2.63
N GLY A 231 22.09 4.78 3.29
CA GLY A 231 23.07 5.85 3.17
C GLY A 231 22.92 6.72 1.93
N ALA A 232 21.71 6.83 1.37
CA ALA A 232 21.44 7.85 0.34
C ALA A 232 21.63 9.25 0.95
N PRO A 233 22.18 10.22 0.21
CA PRO A 233 22.37 11.58 0.71
C PRO A 233 21.06 12.23 1.22
N ALA A 234 21.21 13.19 2.15
CA ALA A 234 20.09 14.04 2.56
C ALA A 234 19.47 14.73 1.33
N GLY A 235 18.14 14.77 1.28
CA GLY A 235 17.37 15.26 0.14
C GLY A 235 17.12 14.23 -0.98
N SER A 236 17.73 13.04 -0.95
CA SER A 236 17.40 11.96 -1.92
C SER A 236 15.94 11.51 -1.85
N VAL A 237 15.27 11.75 -0.72
CA VAL A 237 13.81 11.67 -0.60
C VAL A 237 13.28 13.10 -0.68
N ILE A 238 12.32 13.36 -1.56
CA ILE A 238 11.62 14.64 -1.67
C ILE A 238 10.16 14.46 -1.27
N ASN A 239 9.53 15.57 -0.84
CA ASN A 239 8.16 15.55 -0.32
C ASN A 239 7.97 14.51 0.80
N GLU A 240 9.00 14.34 1.64
CA GLU A 240 9.16 13.24 2.60
C GLU A 240 8.28 13.34 3.86
N ILE A 241 7.64 14.48 4.09
CA ILE A 241 6.80 14.72 5.27
C ILE A 241 5.34 14.45 4.88
N PRO A 242 4.64 13.51 5.56
CA PRO A 242 3.22 13.29 5.35
C PRO A 242 2.41 14.54 5.70
N LEU A 243 1.55 14.98 4.80
CA LEU A 243 0.63 16.11 5.01
C LEU A 243 -0.81 15.64 4.84
N GLU A 244 -1.72 16.18 5.65
CA GLU A 244 -3.14 15.76 5.66
C GLU A 244 -3.87 16.02 4.32
N ASP A 245 -3.35 16.96 3.52
CA ASP A 245 -3.83 17.31 2.18
C ASP A 245 -2.85 16.93 1.07
N PHE A 246 -1.80 16.15 1.39
CA PHE A 246 -0.71 15.79 0.48
C PHE A 246 -0.05 17.01 -0.21
N GLY A 247 -0.01 18.16 0.46
CA GLY A 247 0.52 19.40 -0.10
C GLY A 247 -0.40 20.07 -1.13
N GLY A 248 -1.69 19.72 -1.14
CA GLY A 248 -2.66 20.19 -2.13
C GLY A 248 -2.51 19.54 -3.50
N HIS A 249 -1.78 18.43 -3.59
CA HIS A 249 -1.50 17.69 -4.81
C HIS A 249 -2.19 16.33 -4.82
N HIS A 250 -2.23 15.71 -6.00
CA HIS A 250 -2.76 14.37 -6.19
C HIS A 250 -1.63 13.35 -5.94
N PRO A 251 -1.67 12.51 -4.89
CA PRO A 251 -0.60 11.59 -4.57
C PRO A 251 -0.71 10.32 -5.45
N ASP A 252 -0.64 10.48 -6.77
CA ASP A 252 -0.67 9.39 -7.76
C ASP A 252 0.62 9.40 -8.60
N PRO A 253 1.46 8.36 -8.54
CA PRO A 253 2.78 8.37 -9.15
C PRO A 253 2.67 8.11 -10.65
N ASN A 254 2.38 9.16 -11.41
CA ASN A 254 2.40 9.15 -12.87
C ASN A 254 3.13 10.39 -13.41
N LEU A 255 3.47 10.40 -14.70
CA LEU A 255 4.28 11.47 -15.31
C LEU A 255 3.63 12.86 -15.22
N ALA A 256 2.30 12.94 -15.06
CA ALA A 256 1.59 14.22 -14.96
C ALA A 256 1.59 14.78 -13.53
N HIS A 257 1.42 13.93 -12.51
CA HIS A 257 1.36 14.36 -11.12
C HIS A 257 2.73 14.40 -10.44
N ALA A 258 3.62 13.44 -10.72
CA ALA A 258 5.01 13.46 -10.27
C ALA A 258 5.90 14.21 -11.26
N LYS A 259 5.43 15.39 -11.71
CA LYS A 259 6.05 16.15 -12.81
C LYS A 259 7.45 16.64 -12.47
N GLU A 260 7.69 17.10 -11.25
CA GLU A 260 9.02 17.55 -10.82
C GLU A 260 10.05 16.42 -10.97
N LEU A 261 9.69 15.22 -10.48
CA LEU A 261 10.53 14.03 -10.60
C LEU A 261 10.71 13.62 -12.07
N ALA A 262 9.63 13.62 -12.85
CA ALA A 262 9.68 13.27 -14.27
C ALA A 262 10.60 14.22 -15.04
N ASP A 263 10.42 15.53 -14.90
CA ASP A 263 11.23 16.55 -15.58
C ASP A 263 12.72 16.39 -15.23
N LEU A 264 13.05 16.20 -13.95
CA LEU A 264 14.43 15.96 -13.48
C LEU A 264 15.10 14.80 -14.23
N MET A 265 14.39 13.69 -14.41
CA MET A 265 14.95 12.47 -15.01
C MET A 265 15.23 12.56 -16.52
N PHE A 266 14.78 13.63 -17.18
CA PHE A 266 15.08 13.94 -18.57
C PHE A 266 16.04 15.15 -18.71
N THR A 267 16.78 15.48 -17.65
CA THR A 267 17.87 16.47 -17.68
C THR A 267 19.26 15.82 -17.68
N PRO A 268 20.33 16.57 -18.01
CA PRO A 268 21.71 16.10 -17.83
C PRO A 268 22.11 15.80 -16.38
N ASP A 269 21.42 16.39 -15.41
CA ASP A 269 21.69 16.24 -13.96
C ASP A 269 20.85 15.10 -13.33
N ALA A 270 20.16 14.30 -14.14
CA ALA A 270 19.33 13.20 -13.67
C ALA A 270 20.17 12.18 -12.87
N PRO A 271 19.68 11.73 -11.68
CA PRO A 271 20.29 10.58 -11.01
C PRO A 271 20.15 9.31 -11.86
N ASP A 272 20.86 8.26 -11.45
CA ASP A 272 20.82 6.97 -12.16
C ASP A 272 19.43 6.32 -12.10
N PHE A 273 18.72 6.53 -11.00
CA PHE A 273 17.41 5.95 -10.71
C PHE A 273 16.49 6.96 -10.04
N ALA A 274 15.21 6.92 -10.35
CA ALA A 274 14.20 7.60 -9.55
C ALA A 274 12.90 6.83 -9.45
N ALA A 275 12.15 7.10 -8.38
CA ALA A 275 10.83 6.52 -8.20
C ALA A 275 9.89 7.45 -7.43
N ALA A 276 8.59 7.21 -7.56
CA ALA A 276 7.55 7.85 -6.76
C ALA A 276 6.58 6.79 -6.24
N SER A 277 5.90 7.07 -5.12
CA SER A 277 4.86 6.19 -4.56
C SER A 277 3.61 6.97 -4.17
N ASP A 278 2.45 6.31 -4.15
CA ASP A 278 1.16 6.96 -3.93
C ASP A 278 0.83 7.20 -2.46
N GLY A 279 -0.37 7.75 -2.23
CA GLY A 279 -0.92 8.13 -0.93
C GLY A 279 -0.69 7.10 0.18
N ASP A 280 -0.94 5.80 -0.08
CA ASP A 280 -0.81 4.74 0.91
C ASP A 280 0.34 3.75 0.66
N GLY A 281 1.18 4.03 -0.33
CA GLY A 281 2.41 3.28 -0.61
C GLY A 281 2.20 1.98 -1.35
N ASP A 282 1.05 1.77 -1.97
CA ASP A 282 0.72 0.56 -2.72
C ASP A 282 1.05 0.67 -4.22
N ARG A 283 1.41 1.86 -4.73
CA ARG A 283 1.87 2.06 -6.11
C ARG A 283 3.31 2.52 -6.22
N ASN A 284 3.89 2.34 -7.41
CA ASN A 284 5.22 2.83 -7.76
C ASN A 284 5.31 3.29 -9.21
N MET A 285 6.01 4.40 -9.42
CA MET A 285 6.55 4.80 -10.73
C MET A 285 8.05 4.59 -10.74
N ILE A 286 8.59 4.06 -11.84
CA ILE A 286 10.03 3.79 -12.00
C ILE A 286 10.59 4.58 -13.17
N LEU A 287 11.66 5.32 -12.91
CA LEU A 287 12.37 6.15 -13.87
C LEU A 287 13.87 5.82 -13.84
N GLY A 288 14.49 5.86 -15.00
CA GLY A 288 15.94 5.92 -15.15
C GLY A 288 16.32 7.18 -15.91
N SER A 289 17.62 7.51 -15.94
CA SER A 289 18.08 8.65 -16.74
C SER A 289 17.64 8.50 -18.21
N ASN A 290 16.84 9.47 -18.68
CA ASN A 290 16.25 9.52 -20.01
C ASN A 290 15.39 8.30 -20.39
N ILE A 291 14.73 7.67 -19.42
CA ILE A 291 13.77 6.59 -19.68
C ILE A 291 12.68 6.48 -18.60
N PHE A 292 11.43 6.37 -19.04
CA PHE A 292 10.32 5.94 -18.20
C PHE A 292 10.11 4.43 -18.38
N VAL A 293 10.05 3.70 -17.27
CA VAL A 293 9.75 2.26 -17.27
C VAL A 293 8.26 2.09 -17.03
N THR A 294 7.54 1.61 -18.03
CA THR A 294 6.09 1.39 -17.89
C THR A 294 5.82 0.36 -16.79
N PRO A 295 4.71 0.45 -16.03
CA PRO A 295 4.41 -0.52 -14.97
C PRO A 295 4.35 -1.97 -15.48
N SER A 296 3.86 -2.17 -16.70
CA SER A 296 3.81 -3.50 -17.33
C SER A 296 5.21 -4.05 -17.66
N ASP A 297 6.11 -3.22 -18.22
CA ASP A 297 7.51 -3.62 -18.42
C ASP A 297 8.23 -3.83 -17.08
N SER A 298 7.92 -3.02 -16.06
CA SER A 298 8.49 -3.14 -14.72
C SER A 298 8.24 -4.53 -14.13
N LEU A 299 6.99 -5.01 -14.18
CA LEU A 299 6.64 -6.37 -13.75
C LEU A 299 7.43 -7.44 -14.52
N ALA A 300 7.52 -7.31 -15.85
CA ALA A 300 8.23 -8.26 -16.70
C ALA A 300 9.73 -8.31 -16.36
N ILE A 301 10.37 -7.15 -16.16
CA ILE A 301 11.79 -7.04 -15.81
C ILE A 301 12.05 -7.60 -14.42
N ILE A 302 11.20 -7.31 -13.44
CA ILE A 302 11.26 -7.88 -12.09
C ILE A 302 11.20 -9.41 -12.17
N ALA A 303 10.24 -9.96 -12.93
CA ALA A 303 10.11 -11.42 -13.10
C ALA A 303 11.35 -12.05 -13.74
N ALA A 304 11.88 -11.45 -14.81
CA ALA A 304 13.06 -11.95 -15.54
C ALA A 304 14.33 -11.97 -14.66
N ASN A 305 14.40 -11.09 -13.66
CA ASN A 305 15.58 -10.91 -12.81
C ASN A 305 15.37 -11.37 -11.36
N ALA A 306 14.25 -12.04 -11.04
CA ALA A 306 13.93 -12.39 -9.66
C ALA A 306 14.99 -13.27 -8.98
N HIS A 307 15.63 -14.17 -9.73
CA HIS A 307 16.71 -15.02 -9.24
C HIS A 307 17.94 -14.26 -8.72
N LEU A 308 18.08 -12.96 -9.03
CA LEU A 308 19.17 -12.11 -8.52
C LEU A 308 18.91 -11.58 -7.10
N ILE A 309 17.67 -11.71 -6.61
CA ILE A 309 17.22 -11.12 -5.35
C ILE A 309 17.20 -12.19 -4.25
N PRO A 310 17.80 -11.96 -3.06
CA PRO A 310 17.90 -12.99 -2.02
C PRO A 310 16.56 -13.65 -1.64
N GLY A 311 15.50 -12.87 -1.47
CA GLY A 311 14.16 -13.36 -1.13
C GLY A 311 13.50 -14.24 -2.21
N TYR A 312 14.06 -14.27 -3.42
CA TYR A 312 13.54 -15.00 -4.58
C TYR A 312 14.58 -15.91 -5.24
N ALA A 313 15.74 -16.10 -4.60
CA ALA A 313 16.85 -16.88 -5.13
C ALA A 313 16.51 -18.37 -5.32
N SER A 314 15.53 -18.89 -4.59
CA SER A 314 15.00 -20.25 -4.76
C SER A 314 14.04 -20.40 -5.95
N GLY A 315 13.79 -19.33 -6.70
CA GLY A 315 12.85 -19.29 -7.81
C GLY A 315 11.47 -18.76 -7.41
N ILE A 316 10.65 -18.46 -8.42
CA ILE A 316 9.28 -17.96 -8.27
C ILE A 316 8.28 -19.01 -8.77
N SER A 317 7.15 -19.16 -8.07
CA SER A 317 6.13 -20.17 -8.39
C SER A 317 5.28 -19.87 -9.62
N GLY A 318 5.24 -18.59 -10.02
CA GLY A 318 4.46 -18.10 -11.15
C GLY A 318 4.28 -16.60 -11.08
N VAL A 319 3.65 -16.04 -12.10
CA VAL A 319 3.37 -14.60 -12.23
C VAL A 319 1.90 -14.36 -12.57
N ALA A 320 1.37 -13.19 -12.21
CA ALA A 320 0.05 -12.76 -12.67
C ALA A 320 0.04 -11.28 -13.07
N ARG A 321 -0.85 -10.95 -13.99
CA ARG A 321 -1.18 -9.57 -14.34
C ARG A 321 -2.69 -9.35 -14.42
N SER A 322 -3.12 -8.10 -14.32
CA SER A 322 -4.50 -7.78 -14.69
C SER A 322 -4.65 -7.91 -16.21
N MET A 323 -5.86 -8.20 -16.67
CA MET A 323 -6.20 -8.26 -18.09
C MET A 323 -5.79 -7.00 -18.87
N PRO A 324 -6.03 -5.76 -18.38
CA PRO A 324 -5.60 -4.55 -19.10
C PRO A 324 -4.08 -4.30 -19.08
N THR A 325 -3.30 -5.02 -18.27
CA THR A 325 -1.84 -4.93 -18.27
C THR A 325 -1.26 -5.49 -19.56
N SER A 326 -0.22 -4.84 -20.10
CA SER A 326 0.47 -5.35 -21.28
C SER A 326 1.01 -6.77 -21.07
N GLN A 327 1.20 -7.49 -22.18
CA GLN A 327 1.59 -8.90 -22.18
C GLN A 327 3.11 -9.12 -22.01
N ALA A 328 3.88 -8.08 -21.63
CA ALA A 328 5.34 -8.19 -21.49
C ALA A 328 5.75 -9.32 -20.54
N VAL A 329 5.06 -9.46 -19.40
CA VAL A 329 5.33 -10.53 -18.43
C VAL A 329 4.96 -11.92 -18.97
N ASP A 330 4.01 -12.02 -19.91
CA ASP A 330 3.61 -13.29 -20.52
C ASP A 330 4.77 -13.87 -21.33
N ARG A 331 5.53 -13.01 -22.03
CA ARG A 331 6.72 -13.41 -22.80
C ARG A 331 7.83 -13.93 -21.91
N VAL A 332 8.04 -13.27 -20.76
CA VAL A 332 8.99 -13.71 -19.74
C VAL A 332 8.58 -15.06 -19.17
N ALA A 333 7.32 -15.20 -18.77
CA ALA A 333 6.79 -16.43 -18.20
C ALA A 333 6.92 -17.61 -19.19
N ALA A 334 6.60 -17.40 -20.46
CA ALA A 334 6.75 -18.43 -21.50
C ALA A 334 8.21 -18.89 -21.65
N LYS A 335 9.16 -17.95 -21.69
CA LYS A 335 10.59 -18.28 -21.84
C LYS A 335 11.16 -18.98 -20.59
N MET A 336 10.74 -18.53 -19.41
CA MET A 336 11.16 -19.10 -18.12
C MET A 336 10.36 -20.35 -17.70
N GLN A 337 9.38 -20.77 -18.51
CA GLN A 337 8.46 -21.89 -18.23
C GLN A 337 7.71 -21.74 -16.90
N LEU A 338 7.28 -20.51 -16.60
CA LEU A 338 6.50 -20.17 -15.41
C LEU A 338 4.99 -20.16 -15.73
N PRO A 339 4.13 -20.58 -14.78
CA PRO A 339 2.71 -20.27 -14.85
C PRO A 339 2.49 -18.76 -14.94
N CYS A 340 1.67 -18.31 -15.90
CA CYS A 340 1.20 -16.93 -16.01
C CYS A 340 -0.32 -16.89 -15.91
N PHE A 341 -0.86 -16.02 -15.05
CA PHE A 341 -2.30 -15.86 -14.87
C PHE A 341 -2.75 -14.46 -15.26
N GLU A 342 -3.79 -14.39 -16.09
CA GLU A 342 -4.53 -13.17 -16.38
C GLU A 342 -5.76 -13.11 -15.47
N THR A 343 -6.00 -11.96 -14.83
CA THR A 343 -7.10 -11.77 -13.89
C THR A 343 -7.87 -10.47 -14.18
N PRO A 344 -9.13 -10.32 -13.73
CA PRO A 344 -9.78 -9.01 -13.74
C PRO A 344 -9.00 -8.01 -12.88
N THR A 345 -9.16 -6.71 -13.13
CA THR A 345 -8.55 -5.66 -12.30
C THR A 345 -8.99 -5.76 -10.85
N GLY A 346 -8.04 -5.65 -9.92
CA GLY A 346 -8.29 -5.69 -8.49
C GLY A 346 -7.44 -6.73 -7.75
N TRP A 347 -6.67 -6.26 -6.77
CA TRP A 347 -5.68 -7.07 -6.04
C TRP A 347 -6.24 -8.32 -5.35
N LYS A 348 -7.54 -8.33 -5.00
CA LYS A 348 -8.24 -9.48 -4.42
C LYS A 348 -8.11 -10.76 -5.26
N PHE A 349 -8.01 -10.66 -6.60
CA PHE A 349 -7.85 -11.83 -7.47
C PHE A 349 -6.44 -12.43 -7.37
N PHE A 350 -5.41 -11.59 -7.25
CA PHE A 350 -4.05 -12.07 -6.97
C PHE A 350 -3.95 -12.67 -5.58
N GLY A 351 -4.65 -12.13 -4.58
CA GLY A 351 -4.70 -12.68 -3.23
C GLY A 351 -5.01 -14.19 -3.20
N ASN A 352 -6.00 -14.64 -3.97
CA ASN A 352 -6.34 -16.06 -4.09
C ASN A 352 -5.19 -16.90 -4.68
N LEU A 353 -4.51 -16.39 -5.71
CA LEU A 353 -3.38 -17.07 -6.35
C LEU A 353 -2.14 -17.12 -5.43
N LEU A 354 -1.90 -16.05 -4.67
CA LEU A 354 -0.83 -15.97 -3.67
C LEU A 354 -1.07 -16.93 -2.50
N ASP A 355 -2.31 -17.04 -2.02
CA ASP A 355 -2.69 -18.00 -0.96
C ASP A 355 -2.59 -19.45 -1.43
N ALA A 356 -2.92 -19.73 -2.69
CA ALA A 356 -2.75 -21.04 -3.30
C ALA A 356 -1.30 -21.35 -3.74
N ASN A 357 -0.35 -20.46 -3.46
CA ASN A 357 1.05 -20.54 -3.89
C ASN A 357 1.22 -20.79 -5.40
N LYS A 358 0.30 -20.26 -6.21
CA LYS A 358 0.32 -20.38 -7.68
C LYS A 358 1.16 -19.30 -8.35
N ILE A 359 1.35 -18.18 -7.67
CA ILE A 359 2.20 -17.07 -8.11
C ILE A 359 3.05 -16.57 -6.95
N THR A 360 4.16 -15.93 -7.30
CA THR A 360 5.00 -15.19 -6.37
C THR A 360 5.01 -13.70 -6.68
N LEU A 361 4.86 -13.32 -7.95
CA LEU A 361 4.89 -11.93 -8.41
C LEU A 361 3.59 -11.57 -9.13
N CYS A 362 3.13 -10.34 -8.95
CA CYS A 362 2.00 -9.81 -9.69
C CYS A 362 2.07 -8.30 -9.85
N GLY A 363 1.37 -7.77 -10.84
CA GLY A 363 1.32 -6.34 -11.09
C GLY A 363 0.17 -5.92 -12.00
N GLU A 364 -0.07 -4.61 -12.01
CA GLU A 364 -1.12 -3.94 -12.77
C GLU A 364 -0.50 -2.75 -13.52
N GLU A 365 -1.03 -2.43 -14.70
CA GLU A 365 -0.65 -1.26 -15.51
C GLU A 365 -0.84 0.07 -14.78
N SER A 366 -1.69 0.07 -13.75
CA SER A 366 -2.02 1.19 -12.89
C SER A 366 -0.96 1.44 -11.81
N PHE A 367 0.32 1.32 -12.18
CA PHE A 367 1.48 1.54 -11.30
C PHE A 367 1.54 0.59 -10.11
N GLY A 368 0.93 -0.60 -10.23
CA GLY A 368 0.85 -1.58 -9.15
C GLY A 368 1.85 -2.72 -9.33
N THR A 369 2.63 -3.02 -8.30
CA THR A 369 3.51 -4.21 -8.30
C THR A 369 3.62 -4.77 -6.89
N GLY A 370 3.69 -6.09 -6.77
CA GLY A 370 3.80 -6.75 -5.46
C GLY A 370 4.18 -8.22 -5.56
N SER A 371 4.31 -8.83 -4.40
CA SER A 371 4.73 -10.22 -4.24
C SER A 371 4.06 -10.89 -3.04
N SER A 372 4.39 -12.15 -2.77
CA SER A 372 3.79 -13.00 -1.75
C SER A 372 4.19 -12.66 -0.31
N HIS A 373 5.12 -11.72 -0.11
CA HIS A 373 5.57 -11.25 1.21
C HIS A 373 4.42 -10.62 2.00
N VAL A 374 3.52 -9.93 1.30
CA VAL A 374 2.28 -9.35 1.83
C VAL A 374 1.08 -9.79 0.99
N ARG A 375 -0.10 -9.22 1.25
CA ARG A 375 -1.32 -9.43 0.44
C ARG A 375 -1.90 -8.13 -0.10
N GLU A 376 -1.02 -7.16 -0.27
CA GLU A 376 -1.25 -5.88 -0.92
C GLU A 376 -0.19 -5.66 -2.00
N LYS A 377 -0.38 -4.63 -2.82
CA LYS A 377 0.74 -4.11 -3.62
C LYS A 377 1.76 -3.47 -2.68
N ASP A 378 2.97 -3.21 -3.18
CA ASP A 378 4.03 -2.64 -2.34
C ASP A 378 5.00 -1.80 -3.19
N GLY A 379 4.83 -0.48 -3.12
CA GLY A 379 5.56 0.46 -3.95
C GLY A 379 7.05 0.51 -3.61
N LEU A 380 7.38 0.64 -2.32
CA LEU A 380 8.78 0.72 -1.88
C LEU A 380 9.49 -0.64 -2.01
N TRP A 381 8.78 -1.76 -1.89
CA TRP A 381 9.33 -3.08 -2.27
C TRP A 381 9.74 -3.12 -3.74
N ALA A 382 8.91 -2.58 -4.66
CA ALA A 382 9.23 -2.57 -6.08
C ALA A 382 10.48 -1.71 -6.37
N VAL A 383 10.62 -0.58 -5.66
CA VAL A 383 11.80 0.28 -5.70
C VAL A 383 13.06 -0.47 -5.22
N LEU A 384 13.00 -1.13 -4.07
CA LEU A 384 14.13 -1.91 -3.53
C LEU A 384 14.52 -3.08 -4.45
N PHE A 385 13.54 -3.68 -5.13
CA PHE A 385 13.77 -4.70 -6.14
C PHE A 385 14.56 -4.15 -7.32
N TRP A 386 14.11 -3.03 -7.88
CA TRP A 386 14.81 -2.35 -8.97
C TRP A 386 16.23 -1.93 -8.59
N LEU A 387 16.41 -1.34 -7.40
CA LEU A 387 17.73 -0.97 -6.90
C LEU A 387 18.65 -2.20 -6.79
N ASN A 388 18.15 -3.36 -6.37
CA ASN A 388 18.94 -4.59 -6.33
C ASN A 388 19.30 -5.10 -7.73
N ILE A 389 18.37 -5.05 -8.70
CA ILE A 389 18.67 -5.41 -10.10
C ILE A 389 19.80 -4.52 -10.62
N ILE A 390 19.69 -3.20 -10.44
CA ILE A 390 20.69 -2.22 -10.88
C ILE A 390 22.04 -2.51 -10.21
N ALA A 391 22.05 -2.75 -8.90
CA ALA A 391 23.27 -3.02 -8.15
C ALA A 391 23.94 -4.35 -8.55
N LYS A 392 23.16 -5.42 -8.79
CA LYS A 392 23.67 -6.73 -9.21
C LYS A 392 24.17 -6.73 -10.64
N LYS A 393 23.44 -6.08 -11.56
CA LYS A 393 23.83 -6.00 -12.97
C LYS A 393 24.91 -4.94 -13.23
N ALA A 394 25.05 -3.96 -12.33
CA ALA A 394 25.92 -2.79 -12.49
C ALA A 394 25.68 -2.06 -13.84
N GLN A 395 24.40 -1.90 -14.19
CA GLN A 395 23.95 -1.33 -15.46
C GLN A 395 22.94 -0.20 -15.24
N PRO A 396 22.95 0.85 -16.08
CA PRO A 396 21.88 1.85 -16.08
C PRO A 396 20.52 1.22 -16.41
N VAL A 397 19.44 1.77 -15.83
CA VAL A 397 18.06 1.34 -16.08
C VAL A 397 17.75 1.22 -17.58
N LYS A 398 18.15 2.22 -18.38
CA LYS A 398 17.94 2.24 -19.82
C LYS A 398 18.57 1.04 -20.54
N GLN A 399 19.75 0.61 -20.09
CA GLN A 399 20.41 -0.56 -20.65
C GLN A 399 19.67 -1.84 -20.25
N ILE A 400 19.28 -1.99 -18.98
CA ILE A 400 18.51 -3.14 -18.48
C ILE A 400 17.22 -3.30 -19.29
N VAL A 401 16.49 -2.21 -19.50
CA VAL A 401 15.24 -2.21 -20.29
C VAL A 401 15.50 -2.55 -21.76
N SER A 402 16.57 -1.99 -22.36
CA SER A 402 16.91 -2.27 -23.76
C SER A 402 17.31 -3.73 -23.98
N GLU A 403 18.10 -4.30 -23.06
CA GLU A 403 18.45 -5.73 -23.06
C GLU A 403 17.21 -6.61 -22.90
N HIS A 404 16.29 -6.23 -22.00
CA HIS A 404 15.02 -6.93 -21.84
C HIS A 404 14.22 -6.97 -23.15
N TRP A 405 14.08 -5.82 -23.82
CA TRP A 405 13.38 -5.78 -25.11
C TRP A 405 14.08 -6.56 -26.22
N GLN A 406 15.40 -6.60 -26.25
CA GLN A 406 16.15 -7.43 -27.19
C GLN A 406 15.92 -8.93 -26.94
N GLU A 407 15.82 -9.31 -25.68
CA GLU A 407 15.70 -10.71 -25.28
C GLU A 407 14.28 -11.26 -25.41
N TYR A 408 13.27 -10.49 -25.00
CA TYR A 408 11.87 -10.93 -24.89
C TYR A 408 10.96 -10.32 -25.97
N GLY A 409 11.39 -9.24 -26.63
CA GLY A 409 10.54 -8.38 -27.45
C GLY A 409 9.99 -7.19 -26.65
N ARG A 410 9.32 -6.26 -27.35
CA ARG A 410 8.75 -5.05 -26.76
C ARG A 410 7.26 -4.95 -27.04
N ASP A 411 6.45 -4.90 -25.99
CA ASP A 411 5.00 -4.64 -26.08
C ASP A 411 4.74 -3.14 -25.92
N ILE A 412 4.40 -2.47 -27.02
CA ILE A 412 4.07 -1.04 -27.01
C ILE A 412 2.68 -0.87 -26.39
N TYR A 413 2.60 -0.14 -25.29
CA TYR A 413 1.39 0.03 -24.51
C TYR A 413 1.07 1.52 -24.27
N SER A 414 -0.21 1.86 -24.33
CA SER A 414 -0.74 3.17 -23.95
C SER A 414 -2.18 2.99 -23.48
N ARG A 415 -2.56 3.73 -22.42
CA ARG A 415 -3.92 3.77 -21.89
C ARG A 415 -4.50 5.15 -22.18
N HIS A 416 -5.72 5.19 -22.71
CA HIS A 416 -6.47 6.42 -22.93
C HIS A 416 -7.68 6.44 -22.02
N ASP A 417 -7.63 7.31 -21.02
CA ASP A 417 -8.73 7.50 -20.08
C ASP A 417 -9.61 8.65 -20.59
N TYR A 418 -10.86 8.35 -20.88
CA TYR A 418 -11.86 9.35 -21.27
C TYR A 418 -12.74 9.64 -20.05
N GLU A 419 -12.43 10.72 -19.35
CA GLU A 419 -13.12 11.15 -18.15
C GLU A 419 -14.22 12.17 -18.47
N ALA A 420 -15.29 12.18 -17.67
CA ALA A 420 -16.42 13.12 -17.81
C ALA A 420 -16.99 13.20 -19.24
N VAL A 421 -17.03 12.07 -19.95
CA VAL A 421 -17.64 11.98 -21.28
C VAL A 421 -19.16 12.07 -21.12
N GLU A 422 -19.76 13.11 -21.71
CA GLU A 422 -21.21 13.30 -21.80
C GLU A 422 -21.86 12.41 -22.87
#